data_AF-A0A920NSL6-F1
#
_entry.id   AF-A0A920NSL6-F1
#
_cell.length_a   1.000
_cell.length_b   1.000
_cell.length_c   1.000
_cell.angle_alpha   90.00
_cell.angle_beta   90.00
_cell.angle_gamma   90.00
#
_symmetry.space_group_name_H-M   'P 1'
#
loop_
_entity.id
_entity.type
_entity.pdbx_description
1 polymer ?
#
loop_
_entity_poly.entity_id
_entity_poly.type
_entity_poly.pdbx_seq_one_letter_code
_entity_poly.pdbx_strand_id
1 'polypeptide(L)'
;MQYAREDLQFLDMELGELFIDAYDTLFFWDSTEAAYLDVYSFYPASEYTYSSGTASIATAHFRARDSGESDLIYLRPQTRMVTPDNQPIIIKSYGKASIKVD
;
A
#
# COMPACT_ATOMS: atom_id res chain seq x y z
N MET A 1 -1.65 4.91 4.62
CA MET A 1 -1.35 4.06 5.81
C MET A 1 -0.61 4.92 6.82
N GLN A 2 -0.96 4.87 8.10
CA GLN A 2 -0.29 5.64 9.14
C GLN A 2 0.76 4.79 9.89
N TYR A 3 1.87 5.41 10.27
CA TYR A 3 2.93 4.81 11.10
C TYR A 3 3.60 5.86 12.00
N ALA A 4 4.15 5.44 13.14
CA ALA A 4 4.87 6.32 14.06
C ALA A 4 6.29 6.60 13.53
N ARG A 5 6.63 7.87 13.24
CA ARG A 5 7.94 8.25 12.65
C ARG A 5 9.07 8.27 13.67
N GLU A 6 8.70 8.39 14.94
CA GLU A 6 9.58 8.22 16.10
C GLU A 6 10.12 6.79 16.18
N ASP A 7 9.30 5.79 15.82
CA ASP A 7 9.67 4.38 15.88
C ASP A 7 10.24 3.86 14.55
N LEU A 8 9.69 4.36 13.43
CA LEU A 8 9.95 3.83 12.10
C LEU A 8 10.38 4.92 11.12
N GLN A 9 11.46 4.66 10.38
CA GLN A 9 11.84 5.40 9.20
C GLN A 9 11.42 4.61 7.96
N PHE A 10 10.50 5.16 7.17
CA PHE A 10 10.23 4.67 5.82
C PHE A 10 11.48 4.82 4.94
N LEU A 11 11.82 3.77 4.19
CA LEU A 11 13.00 3.72 3.33
C LEU A 11 12.62 3.77 1.86
N ASP A 12 11.77 2.85 1.44
CA ASP A 12 11.39 2.65 0.04
C ASP A 12 10.14 1.77 -0.06
N MET A 13 9.61 1.64 -1.27
CA MET A 13 8.51 0.76 -1.59
C MET A 13 8.69 0.07 -2.94
N GLU A 14 8.33 -1.21 -2.97
CA GLU A 14 8.37 -2.06 -4.16
C GLU A 14 6.95 -2.39 -4.64
N LEU A 15 6.80 -2.51 -5.96
CA LEU A 15 5.58 -2.99 -6.59
C LEU A 15 5.33 -4.45 -6.18
N GLY A 16 4.09 -4.76 -5.80
CA GLY A 16 3.70 -6.10 -5.40
C GLY A 16 3.41 -7.05 -6.57
N GLU A 17 3.38 -8.34 -6.23
CA GLU A 17 3.23 -9.45 -7.17
C GLU A 17 1.92 -9.43 -7.95
N LEU A 18 0.88 -8.78 -7.38
CA LEU A 18 -0.42 -8.64 -8.04
C LEU A 18 -0.31 -7.94 -9.41
N PHE A 19 0.75 -7.16 -9.62
CA PHE A 19 0.95 -6.34 -10.81
C PHE A 19 2.08 -6.83 -11.73
N ILE A 20 2.78 -7.92 -11.40
CA ILE A 20 3.97 -8.38 -12.15
C ILE A 20 3.65 -8.75 -13.61
N ASP A 21 2.47 -9.32 -13.86
CA ASP A 21 2.03 -9.70 -15.22
C ASP A 21 1.25 -8.59 -15.95
N ALA A 22 1.07 -7.44 -15.30
CA ALA A 22 0.25 -6.38 -15.82
C ALA A 22 1.10 -5.35 -16.54
N TYR A 23 1.00 -5.34 -17.88
CA TYR A 23 1.64 -4.35 -18.74
C TYR A 23 1.26 -2.92 -18.28
N ASP A 24 2.25 -2.04 -18.21
CA ASP A 24 2.08 -0.60 -17.98
C ASP A 24 1.44 -0.15 -16.65
N THR A 25 1.60 -0.93 -15.57
CA THR A 25 1.17 -0.50 -14.23
C THR A 25 1.87 0.81 -13.82
N LEU A 26 1.10 1.86 -13.55
CA LEU A 26 1.59 3.10 -12.98
C LEU A 26 1.51 3.01 -11.45
N PHE A 27 2.68 2.91 -10.81
CA PHE A 27 2.79 2.75 -9.37
C PHE A 27 3.51 3.95 -8.75
N PHE A 28 2.86 4.57 -7.77
CA PHE A 28 3.38 5.73 -7.05
C PHE A 28 3.14 5.58 -5.56
N TRP A 29 4.00 6.21 -4.78
CA TRP A 29 3.81 6.33 -3.35
C TRP A 29 4.27 7.71 -2.87
N ASP A 30 3.70 8.16 -1.76
CA ASP A 30 4.06 9.40 -1.11
C ASP A 30 4.18 9.18 0.41
N SER A 31 5.24 9.70 1.00
CA SER A 31 5.47 9.67 2.45
C SER A 31 5.82 11.06 3.01
N THR A 32 5.47 12.13 2.27
CA THR A 32 5.81 13.50 2.63
C THR A 32 4.87 14.09 3.68
N GLU A 33 3.59 13.69 3.67
CA GLU A 33 2.65 14.05 4.73
C GLU A 33 3.03 13.37 6.06
N ALA A 34 2.91 14.12 7.15
CA ALA A 34 3.38 13.67 8.45
C ALA A 34 2.69 12.37 8.88
N ALA A 35 3.48 11.30 9.03
CA ALA A 35 3.09 9.98 9.53
C ALA A 35 2.21 9.16 8.57
N TYR A 36 2.04 9.59 7.31
CA TYR A 36 1.28 8.85 6.30
C TYR A 36 2.19 8.33 5.19
N LEU A 37 1.88 7.13 4.71
CA LEU A 37 2.39 6.52 3.49
C LEU A 37 1.20 6.20 2.60
N ASP A 38 1.06 6.95 1.53
CA ASP A 38 0.02 6.75 0.53
C ASP A 38 0.56 5.95 -0.65
N VAL A 39 -0.27 5.04 -1.15
CA VAL A 39 0.09 4.10 -2.21
C VAL A 39 -0.97 4.16 -3.29
N TYR A 40 -0.52 4.36 -4.51
CA TYR A 40 -1.37 4.48 -5.68
C TYR A 40 -0.92 3.50 -6.76
N SER A 41 -1.88 2.76 -7.30
CA SER A 41 -1.69 1.88 -8.45
C SER A 41 -2.78 2.16 -9.47
N PHE A 42 -2.39 2.37 -10.72
CA PHE A 42 -3.29 2.67 -11.83
C PHE A 42 -2.91 1.91 -13.08
N TYR A 43 -3.92 1.74 -13.95
CA TYR A 43 -3.74 1.29 -15.32
C TYR A 43 -4.04 2.44 -16.28
N PRO A 44 -3.22 2.64 -17.33
CA PRO A 44 -3.60 3.47 -18.46
C PRO A 44 -4.91 2.96 -19.08
N ALA A 45 -5.73 3.88 -19.60
CA ALA A 45 -7.01 3.52 -20.20
C ALA A 45 -6.81 2.66 -21.48
N SER A 46 -6.81 1.34 -21.31
CA SER A 46 -6.87 0.36 -22.40
C SER A 46 -7.80 -0.79 -21.99
N GLU A 47 -8.35 -1.50 -22.97
CA GLU A 47 -9.46 -2.45 -22.75
C GLU A 47 -9.07 -3.72 -21.96
N TYR A 48 -7.80 -3.94 -21.62
CA TYR A 48 -7.31 -5.24 -21.13
C TYR A 48 -6.33 -5.20 -19.95
N THR A 49 -6.11 -4.06 -19.29
CA THR A 49 -5.14 -3.95 -18.18
C THR A 49 -5.85 -3.89 -16.84
N TYR A 50 -5.94 -5.04 -16.17
CA TYR A 50 -6.36 -5.14 -14.78
C TYR A 50 -5.67 -6.32 -14.10
N SER A 51 -5.42 -6.20 -12.79
CA SER A 51 -4.99 -7.33 -11.98
C SER A 51 -6.19 -8.08 -11.43
N SER A 52 -6.05 -9.39 -11.28
CA SER A 52 -7.01 -10.22 -10.56
C SER A 52 -6.30 -11.30 -9.74
N GLY A 53 -6.97 -11.81 -8.71
CA GLY A 53 -6.43 -12.83 -7.81
C GLY A 53 -6.05 -12.28 -6.44
N THR A 54 -5.28 -13.08 -5.69
CA THR A 54 -4.84 -12.79 -4.33
C THR A 54 -3.32 -12.79 -4.30
N ALA A 55 -2.72 -11.60 -4.22
CA ALA A 55 -1.28 -11.39 -4.16
C ALA A 55 -0.97 -10.04 -3.49
N SER A 56 0.31 -9.75 -3.25
CA SER A 56 0.73 -8.48 -2.65
C SER A 56 0.50 -7.30 -3.61
N ILE A 57 0.02 -6.17 -3.08
CA ILE A 57 -0.15 -4.92 -3.85
C ILE A 57 1.17 -4.13 -3.88
N ALA A 58 1.84 -4.08 -2.74
CA ALA A 58 3.11 -3.36 -2.55
C ALA A 58 3.84 -3.93 -1.33
N THR A 59 5.16 -3.73 -1.30
CA THR A 59 6.00 -4.01 -0.14
C THR A 59 6.63 -2.71 0.33
N ALA A 60 6.36 -2.31 1.58
CA ALA A 60 6.95 -1.12 2.20
C ALA A 60 8.14 -1.51 3.08
N HIS A 61 9.28 -0.86 2.87
CA HIS A 61 10.50 -1.10 3.65
C HIS A 61 10.66 -0.03 4.73
N PHE A 62 10.87 -0.49 5.96
CA PHE A 62 11.08 0.37 7.12
C PHE A 62 12.39 0.02 7.81
N ARG A 63 13.06 1.05 8.34
CA ARG A 63 14.09 0.92 9.36
C ARG A 63 13.49 1.27 10.71
N ALA A 64 13.56 0.35 11.66
CA ALA A 64 13.25 0.67 13.05
C ALA A 64 14.34 1.55 13.68
N ARG A 65 13.91 2.50 14.50
CA ARG A 65 14.79 3.45 15.20
C ARG A 65 15.15 2.95 16.60
N ASP A 66 14.17 2.41 17.31
CA ASP A 66 14.30 1.89 18.67
C ASP A 66 13.67 0.48 18.77
N SER A 67 13.96 -0.23 19.87
CA SER A 67 13.30 -1.49 20.19
C SER A 67 11.86 -1.25 20.66
N GLY A 68 10.96 -2.17 20.34
CA GLY A 68 9.54 -2.04 20.65
C GLY A 68 8.62 -2.57 19.56
N GLU A 69 7.33 -2.28 19.71
CA GLU A 69 6.29 -2.63 18.75
C GLU A 69 5.67 -1.34 18.18
N SER A 70 5.65 -1.23 16.85
CA SER A 70 5.01 -0.11 16.15
C SER A 70 3.90 -0.63 15.24
N ASP A 71 2.68 -0.13 15.45
CA ASP A 71 1.49 -0.50 14.68
C ASP A 71 1.42 0.27 13.34
N LEU A 72 1.02 -0.42 12.28
CA LEU A 72 0.70 0.18 10.97
C LEU A 72 -0.82 0.25 10.79
N ILE A 73 -1.36 1.47 10.65
CA ILE A 73 -2.81 1.72 10.71
C ILE A 73 -3.35 2.08 9.32
N TYR A 74 -4.29 1.28 8.82
CA TYR A 74 -5.01 1.59 7.58
C TYR A 74 -6.23 2.49 7.86
N LEU A 75 -6.22 3.72 7.36
CA LEU A 75 -7.34 4.63 7.47
C LEU A 75 -8.41 4.32 6.42
N ARG A 76 -9.56 3.81 6.90
CA ARG A 76 -10.67 3.33 6.07
C ARG A 76 -11.25 4.33 5.07
N PRO A 77 -11.49 5.62 5.39
CA PRO A 77 -12.12 6.53 4.43
C PRO A 77 -11.22 6.93 3.27
N GLN A 78 -9.90 6.68 3.37
CA GLN A 78 -8.91 7.11 2.38
C GLN A 78 -8.51 5.99 1.41
N THR A 79 -8.87 4.73 1.68
CA THR A 79 -8.53 3.62 0.80
C THR A 79 -9.68 3.31 -0.14
N ARG A 80 -9.42 3.33 -1.45
CA ARG A 80 -10.40 3.05 -2.50
C ARG A 80 -9.84 2.04 -3.49
N MET A 81 -10.64 1.05 -3.85
CA MET A 81 -10.39 0.13 -4.95
C MET A 81 -11.54 0.21 -5.95
N VAL A 82 -11.24 0.02 -7.23
CA VAL A 82 -12.24 0.07 -8.30
C VAL A 82 -12.04 -1.06 -9.31
N THR A 83 -13.12 -1.43 -9.99
CA THR A 83 -13.08 -2.28 -11.18
C THR A 83 -12.51 -1.51 -12.38
N PRO A 84 -12.22 -2.17 -13.51
CA PRO A 84 -11.80 -1.50 -14.75
C PRO A 84 -12.79 -0.43 -15.22
N ASP A 85 -14.09 -0.65 -15.02
CA ASP A 85 -15.17 0.31 -15.33
C ASP A 85 -15.35 1.41 -14.26
N ASN A 86 -14.33 1.63 -13.42
CA ASN A 86 -14.31 2.57 -12.30
C ASN A 86 -15.47 2.36 -11.29
N GLN A 87 -15.99 1.13 -11.17
CA GLN A 87 -17.00 0.81 -10.15
C GLN A 87 -16.32 0.55 -8.80
N PRO A 88 -16.82 1.11 -7.69
CA PRO A 88 -16.19 0.94 -6.38
C PRO A 88 -16.25 -0.52 -5.91
N ILE A 89 -15.11 -1.02 -5.41
CA ILE A 89 -15.00 -2.32 -4.76
C ILE A 89 -15.15 -2.13 -3.24
N ILE A 90 -16.06 -2.89 -2.62
CA ILE A 90 -16.28 -2.84 -1.18
C ILE A 90 -15.16 -3.59 -0.45
N ILE A 91 -14.35 -2.85 0.32
CA ILE A 91 -13.35 -3.42 1.22
C ILE A 91 -14.07 -3.88 2.50
N LYS A 92 -14.19 -5.20 2.68
CA LYS A 92 -14.91 -5.80 3.82
C LYS A 92 -14.20 -5.59 5.16
N SER A 93 -12.88 -5.66 5.15
CA SER A 93 -12.05 -5.53 6.36
C SER A 93 -10.61 -5.16 5.99
N TYR A 94 -9.86 -4.71 7.00
CA TYR A 94 -8.42 -4.48 6.94
C TYR A 94 -7.75 -5.42 7.94
N GLY A 95 -6.57 -5.90 7.59
CA GLY A 95 -5.71 -6.63 8.54
C GLY A 95 -5.10 -5.69 9.58
N LYS A 96 -4.55 -6.27 10.66
CA LYS A 96 -3.65 -5.59 11.57
C LYS A 96 -2.22 -5.90 11.17
N ALA A 97 -1.35 -4.89 11.12
CA ALA A 97 0.07 -5.05 10.88
C ALA A 97 0.87 -4.31 11.96
N SER A 98 1.95 -4.93 12.44
CA SER A 98 2.89 -4.32 13.37
C SER A 98 4.32 -4.78 13.08
N ILE A 99 5.30 -3.93 13.39
CA ILE A 99 6.73 -4.24 13.31
C ILE A 99 7.26 -4.36 14.74
N LYS A 100 7.88 -5.50 15.05
CA LYS A 100 8.49 -5.79 16.34
C LYS A 100 10.00 -5.86 16.21
N VAL A 101 10.69 -5.13 17.07
CA VAL A 101 12.16 -5.15 17.16
C VAL A 101 12.55 -5.47 18.59
N ASP A 102 13.25 -6.59 18.74
CA ASP A 102 13.80 -7.10 20.01
C ASP A 102 15.26 -6.66 20.21
#